data_AF-A0A323UP86-F1
#
_entry.id   AF-A0A323UP86-F1
#
_cell.length_a   1.000
_cell.length_b   1.000
_cell.length_c   1.000
_cell.angle_alpha   90.00
_cell.angle_beta   90.00
_cell.angle_gamma   90.00
#
_symmetry.space_group_name_H-M   'P 1'
#
loop_
_entity.id
_entity.type
_entity.pdbx_description
1 polymer ?
#
loop_
_entity_poly.entity_id
_entity_poly.type
_entity_poly.pdbx_seq_one_letter_code
_entity_poly.pdbx_strand_id
1 'polypeptide(L)'
;VIEERAGLVTVGETRYAWCGQTLCQARNGSDVELRHYFEEGEHWRLQGSRLVYVRDHLGSVRGLVRAGDGALMGAHDYDPYGRLISVSGSYPGEFG
;
A
#
# COMPACT_ATOMS: atom_id res chain seq x y z
N VAL A 1 19.35 22.59 -8.13
CA VAL A 1 19.81 21.35 -7.46
C VAL A 1 20.21 21.75 -6.06
N ILE A 2 19.42 21.34 -5.07
CA ILE A 2 19.77 21.52 -3.65
C ILE A 2 19.85 20.10 -3.12
N GLU A 3 21.07 19.63 -2.85
CA GLU A 3 21.31 18.39 -2.11
C GLU A 3 21.30 18.73 -0.62
N GLU A 4 20.43 18.10 0.15
CA GLU A 4 20.53 18.06 1.61
C GLU A 4 20.93 16.64 2.02
N ARG A 5 22.14 16.49 2.56
CA ARG A 5 22.62 15.23 3.11
C ARG A 5 22.01 15.00 4.49
N ALA A 6 20.94 14.21 4.56
CA ALA A 6 20.55 13.52 5.79
C ALA A 6 21.31 12.17 5.86
N GLY A 7 21.99 11.91 7.00
CA GLY A 7 22.81 10.73 7.20
C GLY A 7 22.07 9.42 6.93
N LEU A 8 22.70 8.53 6.15
CA LEU A 8 22.29 7.14 5.85
C LEU A 8 20.78 6.87 5.77
N VAL A 9 20.02 7.75 5.11
CA VAL A 9 18.70 7.38 4.59
C VAL A 9 18.95 6.88 3.17
N THR A 10 18.89 5.57 2.97
CA THR A 10 18.73 5.01 1.63
C THR A 10 17.34 5.45 1.15
N VAL A 11 17.28 6.57 0.45
CA VAL A 11 16.04 6.99 -0.23
C VAL A 11 15.83 5.99 -1.36
N GLY A 12 14.97 5.00 -1.11
CA GLY A 12 14.53 4.06 -2.14
C GLY A 12 13.64 4.79 -3.12
N GLU A 13 13.97 4.71 -4.41
CA GLU A 13 13.06 5.17 -5.46
C GLU A 13 11.93 4.16 -5.61
N THR A 14 10.68 4.64 -5.52
CA THR A 14 9.49 3.87 -5.90
C THR A 14 8.82 4.56 -7.08
N ARG A 15 8.64 3.80 -8.17
CA ARG A 15 7.95 4.24 -9.38
C ARG A 15 6.57 3.63 -9.44
N TYR A 16 5.57 4.44 -9.75
CA TYR A 16 4.18 4.06 -9.81
C TYR A 16 3.71 3.97 -11.26
N ALA A 17 3.16 2.82 -11.64
CA ALA A 17 2.55 2.63 -12.95
C ALA A 17 1.03 2.71 -12.83
N TRP A 18 0.40 3.44 -13.75
CA TRP A 18 -1.05 3.67 -13.80
C TRP A 18 -1.65 2.97 -15.02
N CYS A 19 -2.80 2.31 -14.87
CA CYS A 19 -3.60 1.84 -16.00
C CYS A 19 -4.85 2.70 -16.10
N GLY A 20 -4.84 3.66 -17.02
CA GLY A 20 -5.89 4.67 -17.07
C GLY A 20 -5.89 5.53 -15.81
N GLN A 21 -6.96 5.45 -15.01
CA GLN A 21 -7.14 6.27 -13.81
C GLN A 21 -6.84 5.55 -12.50
N THR A 22 -6.43 4.28 -12.56
CA THR A 22 -6.13 3.49 -11.36
C THR A 22 -4.64 3.18 -11.27
N LEU A 23 -4.12 3.16 -10.05
CA LEU A 23 -2.78 2.68 -9.80
C LEU A 23 -2.74 1.17 -10.05
N CYS A 24 -1.73 0.69 -10.77
CA CYS A 24 -1.61 -0.72 -11.14
C CYS A 24 -0.39 -1.39 -10.52
N GLN A 25 0.72 -0.67 -10.39
CA GLN A 25 1.95 -1.26 -9.87
C GLN A 25 2.81 -0.25 -9.12
N ALA A 26 3.55 -0.75 -8.13
CA ALA A 26 4.73 -0.09 -7.60
C ALA A 26 5.97 -0.90 -7.97
N ARG A 27 7.02 -0.21 -8.39
CA ARG A 27 8.29 -0.78 -8.85
C ARG A 27 9.42 -0.05 -8.14
N ASN A 28 10.54 -0.72 -7.89
CA ASN A 28 11.72 -0.06 -7.31
C ASN A 28 12.53 0.71 -8.38
N GLY A 29 13.61 1.38 -7.97
CA GLY A 29 14.49 2.12 -8.89
C GLY A 29 15.14 1.27 -10.02
N SER A 30 15.23 -0.04 -9.84
CA SER A 30 15.70 -1.01 -10.85
C SER A 30 14.58 -1.57 -11.72
N ASP A 31 13.39 -0.99 -11.65
CA ASP A 31 12.19 -1.40 -12.37
C ASP A 31 11.67 -2.82 -12.03
N VAL A 32 12.04 -3.35 -10.86
CA VAL A 32 11.47 -4.60 -10.34
C VAL A 32 10.12 -4.30 -9.70
N GLU A 33 9.08 -5.00 -10.15
CA GLU A 33 7.74 -4.90 -9.58
C GLU A 33 7.74 -5.38 -8.12
N LEU A 34 7.34 -4.48 -7.23
CA LEU A 34 7.17 -4.74 -5.80
C LEU A 34 5.74 -5.19 -5.52
N ARG A 35 4.78 -4.47 -6.11
CA ARG A 35 3.34 -4.64 -5.89
C ARG A 35 2.56 -4.55 -7.18
N HIS A 36 1.50 -5.34 -7.26
CA HIS A 36 0.43 -5.22 -8.24
C HIS A 36 -0.87 -4.90 -7.50
N TYR A 37 -1.59 -3.88 -7.92
CA TYR A 37 -2.85 -3.47 -7.32
C TYR A 37 -4.04 -3.92 -8.18
N PHE A 38 -5.09 -4.32 -7.48
CA PHE A 38 -6.39 -4.69 -8.01
C PHE A 38 -7.47 -3.92 -7.24
N GLU A 39 -8.71 -3.98 -7.70
CA GLU A 39 -9.82 -3.34 -7.00
C GLU A 39 -10.07 -3.99 -5.62
N GLU A 40 -9.88 -5.30 -5.53
CA GLU A 40 -10.17 -6.11 -4.35
C GLU A 40 -8.96 -6.23 -3.41
N GLY A 41 -7.76 -5.83 -3.83
CA GLY A 41 -6.55 -6.11 -3.06
C GLY A 41 -5.25 -5.82 -3.78
N GLU A 42 -4.16 -6.40 -3.25
CA GLU A 42 -2.83 -6.30 -3.84
C GLU A 42 -2.03 -7.58 -3.71
N HIS A 43 -1.11 -7.76 -4.67
CA HIS A 43 -0.16 -8.85 -4.69
C HIS A 43 1.26 -8.34 -4.46
N TRP A 44 1.92 -8.86 -3.44
CA TRP A 44 3.33 -8.62 -3.17
C TRP A 44 4.20 -9.60 -3.96
N ARG A 45 4.96 -9.07 -4.92
CA ARG A 45 5.70 -9.91 -5.87
C ARG A 45 6.88 -10.63 -5.24
N LEU A 46 7.61 -9.97 -4.34
CA LEU A 46 8.80 -10.58 -3.69
C LEU A 46 8.45 -11.54 -2.56
N GLN A 47 7.39 -11.27 -1.81
CA GLN A 47 7.00 -12.07 -0.63
C GLN A 47 5.90 -13.08 -0.95
N GLY A 48 5.33 -13.04 -2.16
CA GLY A 48 4.22 -13.91 -2.58
C GLY A 48 2.90 -13.69 -1.82
N SER A 49 2.84 -12.69 -0.94
CA SER A 49 1.65 -12.40 -0.14
C SER A 49 0.56 -11.77 -1.00
N ARG A 50 -0.68 -12.24 -0.83
CA ARG A 50 -1.88 -11.65 -1.44
C ARG A 50 -2.70 -11.04 -0.33
N LEU A 51 -3.00 -9.76 -0.44
CA LEU A 51 -3.78 -9.00 0.52
C LEU A 51 -5.11 -8.64 -0.10
N VAL A 52 -6.18 -8.79 0.66
CA VAL A 52 -7.54 -8.41 0.31
C VAL A 52 -7.89 -7.15 1.09
N TYR A 53 -8.46 -6.17 0.40
CA TYR A 53 -8.94 -4.94 1.00
C TYR A 53 -10.29 -5.16 1.67
N VAL A 54 -10.36 -4.84 2.96
CA VAL A 54 -11.63 -4.70 3.67
C VAL A 54 -12.05 -3.25 3.54
N ARG A 55 -13.21 -3.01 2.93
CA ARG A 55 -13.73 -1.67 2.67
C ARG A 55 -14.96 -1.38 3.53
N ASP A 56 -15.15 -0.10 3.87
CA ASP A 56 -16.44 0.35 4.41
C ASP A 56 -17.49 0.54 3.31
N HIS A 57 -18.70 0.94 3.70
CA HIS A 57 -19.82 1.15 2.78
C HIS A 57 -19.61 2.33 1.81
N LEU A 58 -18.61 3.19 2.06
CA LEU A 58 -18.22 4.29 1.17
C LEU A 58 -17.09 3.88 0.21
N GLY A 59 -16.55 2.67 0.35
CA GLY A 59 -15.47 2.13 -0.47
C GLY A 59 -14.08 2.43 0.07
N SER A 60 -13.94 3.12 1.20
CA SER A 60 -12.64 3.41 1.81
C SER A 60 -12.02 2.12 2.34
N VAL A 61 -10.71 1.93 2.14
CA VAL A 61 -9.99 0.77 2.70
C VAL A 61 -9.83 0.97 4.21
N ARG A 62 -10.32 0.00 4.99
CA ARG A 62 -10.29 -0.01 6.45
C ARG A 62 -9.37 -1.10 6.98
N GLY A 63 -9.10 -2.12 6.17
CA GLY A 63 -8.21 -3.20 6.56
C GLY A 63 -7.57 -3.91 5.38
N LEU A 64 -6.49 -4.60 5.68
CA LEU A 64 -5.73 -5.47 4.78
C LEU A 64 -5.69 -6.85 5.40
N VAL A 65 -6.22 -7.85 4.72
CA VAL A 65 -6.25 -9.23 5.21
C VAL A 65 -5.47 -10.12 4.27
N ARG A 66 -4.58 -10.96 4.80
CA ARG A 66 -3.85 -11.92 3.96
C ARG A 66 -4.79 -13.03 3.50
N ALA A 67 -4.88 -13.25 2.19
CA ALA A 67 -5.83 -14.16 1.56
C ALA A 67 -5.65 -15.64 1.98
N GLY A 68 -4.44 -16.05 2.39
CA GLY A 68 -4.14 -17.45 2.71
C GLY A 68 -4.60 -17.90 4.10
N ASP A 69 -4.43 -17.06 5.11
CA ASP A 69 -4.65 -17.39 6.53
C ASP A 69 -5.67 -16.46 7.21
N GLY A 70 -6.17 -15.43 6.52
CA GLY A 70 -7.10 -14.46 7.08
C GLY A 70 -6.48 -13.51 8.10
N ALA A 71 -5.15 -13.45 8.20
CA ALA A 71 -4.49 -12.60 9.18
C ALA A 71 -4.64 -11.12 8.82
N LEU A 72 -4.99 -10.30 9.82
CA LEU A 72 -5.05 -8.85 9.69
C LEU A 72 -3.63 -8.27 9.60
N MET A 73 -3.30 -7.68 8.45
CA MET A 73 -2.00 -7.08 8.16
C MET A 73 -1.92 -5.61 8.49
N GLY A 74 -3.03 -4.90 8.28
CA GLY A 74 -3.17 -3.50 8.54
C GLY A 74 -4.62 -3.13 8.80
N ALA A 75 -4.84 -2.13 9.64
CA ALA A 75 -6.15 -1.53 9.85
C ALA A 75 -6.03 -0.01 9.94
N HIS A 76 -7.04 0.67 9.42
CA HIS A 76 -7.13 2.11 9.35
C HIS A 76 -8.39 2.58 10.05
N ASP A 77 -8.27 3.71 10.75
CA ASP A 77 -9.38 4.47 11.28
C ASP A 77 -9.43 5.85 10.61
N TYR A 78 -10.60 6.26 10.12
CA TYR A 78 -10.88 7.53 9.45
C TYR A 78 -11.93 8.26 10.28
N ASP A 79 -11.81 9.57 10.36
CA ASP A 79 -12.94 10.40 10.80
C ASP A 79 -13.99 10.55 9.67
N PRO A 80 -15.17 11.13 9.96
CA PRO A 80 -16.25 11.26 8.96
C PRO A 80 -15.88 12.07 7.70
N TYR A 81 -14.76 12.78 7.70
CA TYR A 81 -14.27 13.56 6.56
C TYR A 81 -13.11 12.88 5.83
N GLY A 82 -12.86 11.59 6.11
CA GLY A 82 -11.85 10.77 5.46
C GLY A 82 -10.43 11.00 5.95
N ARG A 83 -10.24 11.77 7.04
CA ARG A 83 -8.90 11.98 7.60
C ARG A 83 -8.49 10.76 8.42
N LEU A 84 -7.31 10.23 8.13
CA LEU A 84 -6.71 9.12 8.87
C LEU A 84 -6.44 9.54 10.32
N ILE A 85 -7.08 8.84 11.27
CA ILE A 85 -6.94 9.06 12.71
C ILE A 85 -6.03 8.01 13.36
N SER A 86 -5.98 6.79 12.82
CA SER A 86 -5.19 5.71 13.39
C SER A 86 -4.79 4.69 12.32
N VAL A 87 -3.64 4.07 12.53
CA VAL A 87 -3.11 2.98 11.72
C VAL A 87 -2.53 1.93 12.65
N SER A 88 -2.83 0.66 12.41
CA SER A 88 -2.26 -0.46 13.16
C SER A 88 -1.89 -1.62 12.23
N GLY A 89 -1.10 -2.57 12.73
CA GLY A 89 -0.64 -3.74 11.99
C GLY A 89 0.81 -3.64 11.54
N SER A 90 1.32 -4.73 10.96
CA SER A 90 2.70 -4.82 10.46
C SER A 90 2.88 -4.21 9.08
N TYR A 91 1.78 -3.98 8.37
CA TYR A 91 1.79 -3.33 7.07
C TYR A 91 0.51 -2.51 6.84
N PRO A 92 0.62 -1.17 6.78
CA PRO A 92 -0.54 -0.32 6.62
C PRO A 92 -1.00 -0.19 5.17
N GLY A 93 -0.36 -0.81 4.17
CA GLY A 93 -0.71 -0.51 2.79
C GLY A 93 -0.10 0.79 2.29
N GLU A 94 -0.37 1.10 1.02
CA GLU A 94 0.01 2.37 0.37
C GLU A 94 -1.18 3.33 0.20
N PHE A 95 -2.39 2.82 0.43
CA PHE A 95 -3.63 3.58 0.38
C PHE A 95 -4.14 3.73 1.82
N GLY A 96 -3.79 4.86 2.44
CA GLY A 96 -4.05 5.14 3.85
C GLY A 96 -4.16 6.63 4.09
#